data_AF-A0A392W642-F1
#
_entry.id   AF-A0A392W642-F1
#
_cell.length_a   1.000
_cell.length_b   1.000
_cell.length_c   1.000
_cell.angle_alpha   90.00
_cell.angle_beta   90.00
_cell.angle_gamma   90.00
#
_symmetry.space_group_name_H-M   'P 1'
#
loop_
_entity.id
_entity.type
_entity.pdbx_description
1 polymer ?
#
loop_
_entity_poly.entity_id
_entity_poly.type
_entity_poly.pdbx_seq_one_letter_code
_entity_poly.pdbx_strand_id
1 'polypeptide(L)' 'YEQYGLYAAQMRAQEEERAAAASAAVANAGTPEFTYSELGLEDPAAFNNFMNPDPPADG' A
#
# COMPACT_ATOMS: atom_id res chain seq x y z
N TYR A 1 -4.40 9.31 35.72
CA TYR A 1 -4.90 10.00 34.52
C TYR A 1 -3.77 10.59 33.66
N GLU A 2 -2.71 11.15 34.24
CA GLU A 2 -1.59 11.75 33.47
C GLU A 2 -0.75 10.73 32.68
N GLN A 3 -0.55 9.53 33.23
CA GLN A 3 0.12 8.40 32.57
C GLN A 3 -0.55 7.97 31.25
N TYR A 4 -1.88 7.96 31.19
CA TYR A 4 -2.62 7.63 29.97
C TYR A 4 -2.41 8.70 28.88
N GLY A 5 -2.31 9.98 29.29
CA GLY A 5 -2.02 11.08 28.38
C GLY A 5 -0.64 10.96 27.74
N LEU A 6 0.39 10.59 28.51
CA LEU A 6 1.74 10.34 27.98
C LEU A 6 1.79 9.16 27.02
N TYR A 7 1.12 8.05 27.36
CA TYR A 7 1.02 6.88 26.48
C TYR A 7 0.31 7.22 25.16
N ALA A 8 -0.85 7.90 25.22
CA ALA A 8 -1.58 8.31 24.03
C ALA A 8 -0.79 9.29 23.16
N ALA A 9 -0.02 10.20 23.77
CA ALA A 9 0.85 11.13 23.06
C ALA A 9 2.01 10.40 22.35
N GLN A 10 2.63 9.42 23.00
CA GLN A 10 3.67 8.59 22.40
C GLN A 10 3.13 7.80 21.20
N MET A 11 1.97 7.16 21.36
CA MET A 11 1.35 6.38 20.28
C MET A 11 1.06 7.25 19.07
N ARG A 12 0.52 8.46 19.28
CA ARG A 12 0.28 9.43 18.20
C ARG A 12 1.58 9.87 17.52
N ALA A 13 2.62 10.20 18.29
CA ALA A 13 3.90 10.64 17.75
C ALA A 13 4.57 9.54 16.91
N GLN A 14 4.50 8.28 17.36
CA GLN A 14 5.01 7.15 16.60
C GLN A 14 4.25 6.95 15.28
N GLU A 15 2.92 7.08 15.30
CA GLU A 15 2.11 6.97 14.08
C GLU A 15 2.43 8.09 13.09
N GLU A 16 2.59 9.33 13.58
CA GLU A 16 2.99 10.48 12.75
C GLU A 16 4.38 10.28 12.12
N GLU A 17 5.35 9.78 12.89
CA GLU A 17 6.68 9.42 12.37
C GLU A 17 6.58 8.34 11.28
N ARG A 18 5.78 7.29 11.52
CA ARG A 18 5.62 6.19 10.56
C ARG A 18 4.96 6.67 9.27
N ALA A 19 3.97 7.56 9.36
CA ALA A 19 3.32 8.20 8.21
C ALA A 19 4.29 9.11 7.44
N ALA A 20 5.11 9.90 8.15
CA ALA A 20 6.13 10.75 7.55
C ALA A 20 7.21 9.92 6.84
N ALA A 21 7.67 8.83 7.47
CA ALA A 21 8.63 7.90 6.88
C ALA A 21 8.07 7.20 5.64
N ALA A 22 6.82 6.72 5.67
CA ALA A 22 6.15 6.13 4.52
C ALA A 22 6.01 7.13 3.36
N SER A 23 5.63 8.37 3.67
CA SER A 23 5.50 9.44 2.67
C SER A 23 6.85 9.79 2.05
N ALA A 24 7.91 9.89 2.87
CA ALA A 24 9.26 10.14 2.40
C ALA A 24 9.81 8.96 1.56
N ALA A 25 9.46 7.72 1.91
CA ALA A 25 9.80 6.53 1.12
C ALA A 25 9.13 6.57 -0.25
N VAL A 26 7.83 6.89 -0.34
CA VAL A 26 7.13 7.08 -1.62
C VAL A 26 7.76 8.21 -2.45
N ALA A 27 8.10 9.33 -1.81
CA ALA A 27 8.72 10.47 -2.49
C ALA A 27 10.14 10.15 -3.03
N ASN A 28 10.90 9.29 -2.34
CA ASN A 28 12.26 8.91 -2.74
C ASN A 28 12.33 7.67 -3.64
N ALA A 29 11.36 6.77 -3.58
CA ALA A 29 11.38 5.52 -4.33
C ALA A 29 11.02 5.70 -5.81
N GLY A 30 10.40 6.83 -6.19
CA GLY A 30 9.71 6.91 -7.47
C GLY A 30 8.55 5.91 -7.52
N THR A 31 7.66 6.05 -8.51
CA THR A 31 6.71 4.97 -8.80
C THR A 31 7.43 3.91 -9.61
N PRO A 32 7.48 2.64 -9.17
CA PRO A 32 8.03 1.60 -10.01
C PRO A 32 7.20 1.52 -11.30
N GLU A 33 7.87 1.63 -12.43
CA GLU A 33 7.25 1.46 -13.75
C GLU A 33 7.43 0.01 -14.17
N PHE A 34 6.34 -0.63 -14.57
CA PHE A 34 6.35 -1.97 -15.16
C PHE A 34 5.67 -1.90 -16.52
N THR A 35 6.23 -2.61 -17.49
CA THR A 35 5.61 -2.78 -18.80
C THR A 35 4.53 -3.86 -18.76
N TYR A 36 3.59 -3.82 -19.71
CA TYR A 36 2.57 -4.87 -19.85
C TYR A 36 3.19 -6.27 -19.97
N SER A 37 4.31 -6.40 -20.68
CA SER A 37 5.01 -7.68 -20.85
C SER A 37 5.68 -8.18 -19.56
N GLU A 38 6.16 -7.30 -18.69
CA GLU A 38 6.70 -7.71 -17.37
C GLU A 38 5.61 -8.20 -16.43
N LEU A 39 4.38 -7.72 -16.61
CA LEU A 39 3.22 -8.12 -15.82
C LEU A 39 2.46 -9.31 -16.45
N GLY A 40 2.87 -9.81 -17.61
CA GLY A 40 2.15 -10.86 -18.35
C GLY A 40 0.76 -10.39 -18.84
N LEU A 41 0.62 -9.09 -19.09
CA LEU A 41 -0.63 -8.43 -19.50
C LEU A 41 -0.64 -8.04 -20.98
N GLU A 42 0.16 -8.72 -21.81
CA GLU A 42 0.13 -8.54 -23.27
C GLU A 42 -1.22 -8.91 -23.91
N ASP A 43 -1.99 -9.79 -23.27
CA ASP A 43 -3.32 -10.17 -23.71
C ASP A 43 -4.41 -9.27 -23.04
N PRO A 44 -5.31 -8.65 -23.80
CA PRO A 44 -6.39 -7.83 -23.24
C PRO A 44 -7.30 -8.56 -22.23
N ALA A 45 -7.45 -9.89 -22.30
CA ALA A 45 -8.22 -10.62 -21.29
C ALA A 45 -7.42 -10.78 -19.98
N ALA A 46 -6.10 -10.93 -20.05
CA ALA A 46 -5.23 -10.98 -18.87
C ALA A 46 -5.33 -9.69 -18.03
N PHE A 47 -5.42 -8.53 -18.68
CA PHE A 47 -5.63 -7.25 -17.98
C PHE A 47 -6.95 -7.21 -17.20
N ASN A 48 -8.04 -7.70 -17.81
CA ASN A 48 -9.34 -7.75 -17.14
C ASN A 48 -9.33 -8.69 -15.94
N ASN A 49 -8.69 -9.86 -16.06
CA ASN A 49 -8.54 -10.81 -14.96
C ASN A 49 -7.67 -10.25 -13.82
N PHE A 50 -6.66 -9.43 -14.15
CA PHE A 50 -5.82 -8.76 -13.16
C PHE A 50 -6.57 -7.66 -12.41
N MET A 51 -7.34 -6.83 -13.13
CA MET A 51 -8.09 -5.72 -12.53
C MET A 51 -9.35 -6.16 -11.80
N ASN A 52 -9.96 -7.25 -12.25
CA ASN A 52 -11.18 -7.79 -11.70
C ASN A 52 -10.96 -9.27 -11.39
N PRO A 53 -10.18 -9.58 -10.34
CA PRO A 53 -10.07 -10.94 -9.87
C PRO A 53 -11.42 -11.31 -9.28
N ASP A 54 -12.28 -11.93 -10.09
CA ASP A 54 -13.47 -12.58 -9.54
C ASP A 54 -12.96 -13.54 -8.47
N PRO A 55 -13.34 -13.34 -7.18
CA PRO A 55 -12.99 -14.32 -6.18
C PRO A 55 -13.61 -15.65 -6.64
N PRO A 56 -12.92 -16.79 -6.44
CA PRO A 56 -13.57 -18.08 -6.70
C PRO A 56 -14.92 -18.04 -5.98
N ALA A 57 -16.00 -18.33 -6.72
CA ALA A 57 -17.31 -18.47 -6.11
C ALA A 57 -17.14 -19.55 -5.03
N ASP A 58 -17.19 -19.13 -3.76
CA ASP A 58 -16.96 -20.00 -2.62
C ASP A 58 -17.76 -21.30 -2.82
N GLY A 59 -17.05 -22.42 -2.92
CA GLY A 59 -17.60 -23.77 -3.04
C GLY A 59 -17.31 -24.56 -1.78
#